data_AF-A0A165P7K1-F1
#
_entry.id   AF-A0A165P7K1-F1
#
_cell.length_a   1.000
_cell.length_b   1.000
_cell.length_c   1.000
_cell.angle_alpha   90.00
_cell.angle_beta   90.00
_cell.angle_gamma   90.00
#
_symmetry.space_group_name_H-M   'P 1'
#
loop_
_entity.id
_entity.type
_entity.pdbx_description
1 polymer ?
#
loop_
_entity_poly.entity_id
_entity_poly.type
_entity_poly.pdbx_seq_one_letter_code
_entity_poly.pdbx_strand_id
1 'polypeptide(L)' 'MLEDALWKRGRPTDQRFAALGAPIDGVLTTYKVLPFEALVSIPEHLSYEEASTLPCAALTAS' A
#
# COMPACT_ATOMS: atom_id res chain seq x y z
N MET A 1 -17.07 -5.92 -13.33
CA MET A 1 -17.01 -6.56 -11.99
C MET A 1 -15.66 -6.28 -11.34
N LEU A 2 -15.29 -5.00 -11.19
CA LEU A 2 -14.11 -4.54 -10.46
C LEU A 2 -14.51 -3.25 -9.75
N GLU A 3 -15.47 -3.37 -8.85
CA GLU A 3 -15.81 -2.32 -7.90
C GLU A 3 -15.54 -2.95 -6.53
N ASP A 4 -14.87 -2.21 -5.64
CA ASP A 4 -14.38 -2.60 -4.31
C ASP A 4 -12.90 -2.98 -4.19
N ALA A 5 -12.00 -2.19 -4.81
CA ALA A 5 -10.70 -2.00 -4.19
C ALA A 5 -10.94 -1.34 -2.82
N LEU A 6 -10.70 -2.09 -1.73
CA LEU A 6 -10.92 -1.78 -0.31
C LEU A 6 -10.09 -0.58 0.21
N TRP A 7 -9.97 0.51 -0.54
CA TRP A 7 -9.38 1.74 -0.08
C TRP A 7 -10.34 2.44 0.88
N LYS A 8 -10.04 2.39 2.18
CA LYS A 8 -10.84 3.04 3.22
C LYS A 8 -10.71 4.57 3.10
N ARG A 9 -11.63 5.20 2.35
CA ARG A 9 -11.81 6.65 2.34
C ARG A 9 -12.36 7.12 3.70
N GLY A 10 -11.73 8.13 4.31
CA GLY A 10 -12.19 8.72 5.56
C GLY A 10 -11.12 9.55 6.26
N ARG A 11 -11.50 10.27 7.32
CA ARG A 11 -10.53 10.92 8.21
C ARG A 11 -9.66 9.85 8.87
N PRO A 12 -8.33 10.02 8.95
CA PRO A 12 -7.49 9.14 9.74
C PRO A 12 -8.04 9.08 11.16
N THR A 13 -8.59 7.93 11.54
CA THR A 13 -8.85 7.60 12.95
C THR A 13 -7.51 7.21 13.60
N ASP A 14 -7.48 6.72 14.84
CA ASP A 14 -6.24 6.41 15.57
C ASP A 14 -5.38 5.25 14.97
N GLN A 15 -5.52 4.99 13.67
CA GLN A 15 -4.77 4.02 12.86
C GLN A 15 -3.30 4.39 12.61
N ARG A 16 -2.71 5.31 13.38
CA ARG A 16 -1.28 5.64 13.24
C ARG A 16 -0.41 4.38 13.28
N PHE A 17 -0.83 3.36 14.02
CA PHE A 17 -0.16 2.07 14.20
C PHE A 17 -0.02 1.19 12.95
N ALA A 18 -0.71 1.48 11.83
CA ALA A 18 -0.64 0.65 10.62
C ALA A 18 0.39 1.14 9.58
N ALA A 19 1.08 2.25 9.82
CA ALA A 19 2.02 2.81 8.86
C ALA A 19 3.32 1.98 8.79
N LEU A 20 3.54 1.31 7.65
CA LEU A 20 4.76 0.55 7.38
C LEU A 20 5.96 1.50 7.29
N GLY A 21 7.01 1.24 8.08
CA GLY A 21 8.22 2.06 8.10
C GLY A 21 8.16 3.26 9.05
N ALA A 22 7.12 3.36 9.88
CA ALA A 22 7.04 4.34 10.97
C ALA A 22 6.85 3.66 12.34
N PRO A 23 5.64 3.49 12.92
CA PRO A 23 5.49 2.80 14.21
C PRO A 23 5.63 1.27 14.13
N ILE A 24 5.65 0.69 12.93
CA ILE A 24 5.90 -0.73 12.67
C ILE A 24 6.95 -0.90 11.56
N ASP A 25 7.60 -2.06 11.54
CA ASP A 25 8.67 -2.36 10.57
C ASP A 25 8.23 -2.11 9.12
N GLY A 26 9.15 -1.55 8.34
CA GLY A 26 8.95 -1.23 6.93
C GLY A 26 9.11 -2.43 5.99
N VAL A 27 9.24 -2.13 4.70
CA VAL A 27 9.36 -3.13 3.62
C VAL A 27 10.80 -3.32 3.12
N LEU A 28 11.79 -2.67 3.74
CA LEU A 28 13.21 -2.85 3.41
C LEU A 28 13.75 -4.17 4.00
N THR A 29 13.22 -5.29 3.49
CA THR A 29 13.50 -6.67 3.87
C THR A 29 13.26 -7.56 2.67
N THR A 30 13.87 -8.75 2.64
CA THR A 30 13.65 -9.72 1.55
C THR A 30 12.30 -10.43 1.65
N TYR A 31 11.73 -10.51 2.86
CA TYR A 31 10.42 -11.13 3.10
C TYR A 31 9.64 -10.35 4.15
N LYS A 32 8.32 -10.28 3.95
CA LYS A 32 7.39 -9.66 4.90
C LYS A 32 6.04 -10.37 4.85
N VAL A 33 5.43 -10.57 6.02
CA VAL A 33 4.05 -11.05 6.13
C VAL A 33 3.14 -9.83 6.19
N LEU A 34 2.14 -9.79 5.31
CA LEU A 34 1.16 -8.71 5.23
C LEU A 34 -0.25 -9.31 5.17
N PRO A 35 -1.26 -8.63 5.72
CA PRO A 35 -2.65 -9.03 5.51
C PRO A 35 -3.01 -8.91 4.03
N PHE A 36 -3.90 -9.78 3.55
CA PHE A 36 -4.29 -9.82 2.15
C PHE A 36 -4.85 -8.47 1.65
N GLU A 37 -5.57 -7.74 2.50
CA GLU A 37 -6.17 -6.45 2.14
C GLU A 37 -5.14 -5.32 1.95
N ALA A 38 -3.89 -5.51 2.38
CA ALA A 38 -2.80 -4.56 2.16
C ALA A 38 -2.04 -4.80 0.84
N LEU A 39 -2.45 -5.80 0.05
CA LEU A 39 -1.83 -6.15 -1.22
C LEU A 39 -2.73 -5.75 -2.39
N VAL A 40 -2.11 -5.29 -3.47
CA VAL A 40 -2.77 -5.00 -4.73
C VAL A 40 -1.98 -5.64 -5.88
N SER A 41 -2.68 -6.02 -6.94
CA SER A 41 -2.04 -6.58 -8.14
C SER A 41 -1.24 -5.49 -8.87
N ILE A 42 -0.03 -5.83 -9.30
CA ILE A 42 0.79 -4.97 -10.15
C ILE A 42 0.18 -4.96 -11.57
N PRO A 43 -0.10 -3.78 -12.15
CA PRO A 43 -0.53 -3.69 -13.55
C PRO A 43 0.50 -4.29 -14.51
N GLU A 44 0.05 -5.00 -15.55
CA GLU A 44 0.92 -5.77 -16.47
C GLU A 44 1.98 -4.94 -17.19
N HIS A 45 1.76 -3.65 -17.36
CA HIS A 45 2.66 -2.74 -18.08
C HIS A 45 3.70 -2.07 -17.17
N LEU A 46 3.72 -2.36 -15.87
CA LEU A 46 4.66 -1.78 -14.92
C LEU A 46 5.68 -2.80 -14.44
N SER A 47 6.93 -2.38 -14.38
CA SER A 47 7.98 -3.10 -13.66
C SER A 47 7.74 -3.10 -12.15
N TYR A 48 8.45 -3.96 -11.42
CA TYR A 48 8.40 -3.97 -9.95
C TYR A 48 8.88 -2.64 -9.36
N GLU A 49 9.94 -2.07 -9.94
CA GLU A 49 10.52 -0.79 -9.54
C GLU A 49 9.49 0.34 -9.69
N GLU A 50 8.82 0.44 -10.83
CA GLU A 50 7.78 1.45 -11.06
C GLU A 50 6.58 1.24 -10.13
N ALA A 51 6.09 0.00 -10.03
CA ALA A 51 4.94 -0.33 -9.19
C ALA A 51 5.20 -0.07 -7.69
N SER A 52 6.44 -0.23 -7.23
CA SER A 52 6.83 0.00 -5.83
C SER A 52 6.62 1.44 -5.35
N THR A 53 6.59 2.40 -6.28
CA THR A 53 6.42 3.82 -5.99
C THR A 53 4.95 4.22 -5.78
N LEU A 54 4.03 3.44 -6.35
CA LEU A 54 2.61 3.78 -6.40
C LEU A 54 1.94 3.89 -5.02
N PRO A 55 2.19 2.99 -4.04
CA PRO A 55 1.49 3.03 -2.75
C PRO A 55 1.68 4.34 -1.97
N CYS A 56 2.78 5.08 -2.21
CA CYS A 56 3.09 6.33 -1.53
C CYS A 56 2.90 7.55 -2.44
N ALA A 57 3.57 7.56 -3.60
CA ALA A 57 3.64 8.75 -4.44
C ALA A 57 2.32 9.01 -5.19
N ALA A 58 1.66 7.97 -5.69
CA ALA A 58 0.44 8.13 -6.48
C ALA A 58 -0.71 8.71 -5.64
N LEU A 59 -0.82 8.30 -4.37
CA LEU A 59 -1.84 8.81 -3.44
C LEU A 59 -1.64 10.30 -3.12
N THR A 60 -0.39 10.74 -3.01
CA THR A 60 -0.08 12.14 -2.67
C THR A 60 -0.35 13.09 -3.85
N ALA A 61 -0.29 12.58 -5.08
CA ALA A 61 -0.50 13.36 -6.29
C ALA A 61 -1.98 13.58 -6.67
N SER A 62 -2.93 12.91 -5.97
CA SER A 62 -4.37 12.95 -6.24
C SER A 62 -5.16 14.00 -5.46
#